data_AF-A0A2P9F3M3-F1
#
_entry.id   AF-A0A2P9F3M3-F1
#
_cell.length_a   1.000
_cell.length_b   1.000
_cell.length_c   1.000
_cell.angle_alpha   90.00
_cell.angle_beta   90.00
_cell.angle_gamma   90.00
#
_symmetry.space_group_name_H-M   'P 1'
#
loop_
_entity.id
_entity.type
_entity.pdbx_description
1 polymer ?
#
loop_
_entity_poly.entity_id
_entity_poly.type
_entity_poly.pdbx_seq_one_letter_code
_entity_poly.pdbx_strand_id
1 'polypeptide(L)'
;MRGALLNAARMLRPGGSFYLWDVIFSFEPSSAETHLQQWINTAGRPDGEGFTRADFEAHVREEFSTYTWIVEGMLRRAGFDIVSRAFPRATHAEFCCRRR
;
A
#
# COMPACT_ATOMS: atom_id res chain seq x y z
N MET A 1 -6.70 -3.92 7.71
CA MET A 1 -6.45 -2.47 7.57
C MET A 1 -7.47 -1.56 8.30
N ARG A 2 -8.78 -1.64 8.05
CA ARG A 2 -9.79 -0.72 8.63
C ARG A 2 -9.68 -0.52 10.16
N GLY A 3 -9.64 -1.59 10.94
CA GLY A 3 -9.55 -1.51 12.41
C GLY A 3 -8.27 -0.81 12.88
N ALA A 4 -7.15 -1.08 12.22
CA ALA A 4 -5.86 -0.46 12.53
C ALA A 4 -5.87 1.06 12.29
N LEU A 5 -6.47 1.53 11.19
CA LEU A 5 -6.59 2.97 10.91
C LEU A 5 -7.48 3.69 11.93
N LEU A 6 -8.58 3.07 12.36
CA LEU A 6 -9.43 3.63 13.43
C LEU A 6 -8.68 3.71 14.77
N ASN A 7 -7.87 2.70 15.09
CA ASN A 7 -7.04 2.72 16.30
C ASN A 7 -5.98 3.83 16.22
N ALA A 8 -5.28 3.95 15.10
CA ALA A 8 -4.31 5.03 14.88
C ALA A 8 -4.95 6.41 15.04
N ALA A 9 -6.13 6.62 14.47
CA ALA A 9 -6.87 7.87 14.62
C ALA A 9 -7.25 8.19 16.07
N ARG A 10 -7.56 7.17 16.89
CA ARG A 10 -7.86 7.34 18.32
C ARG A 10 -6.63 7.66 19.17
N MET A 11 -5.44 7.27 18.72
CA MET A 11 -4.19 7.52 19.44
C MET A 11 -3.64 8.94 19.22
N LEU A 12 -4.06 9.60 18.13
CA LEU A 12 -3.57 10.92 17.74
C LEU A 12 -4.51 12.03 18.21
N ARG A 13 -3.92 13.15 18.68
CA ARG A 13 -4.66 14.40 18.91
C ARG A 13 -5.11 15.00 17.57
N PRO A 14 -6.17 15.83 17.54
CA PRO A 14 -6.49 16.64 16.36
C PRO A 14 -5.27 17.42 15.86
N GLY A 15 -5.05 17.45 14.55
CA GLY A 15 -3.85 18.00 13.89
C GLY A 15 -2.61 17.09 13.93
N GLY A 16 -2.64 15.96 14.65
CA GLY A 16 -1.54 15.01 14.71
C GLY A 16 -1.20 14.40 13.34
N SER A 17 0.07 14.12 13.09
CA SER A 17 0.52 13.52 11.83
C SER A 17 0.37 11.99 11.85
N PHE A 18 -0.07 11.44 10.72
CA PHE A 18 -0.03 10.00 10.45
C PHE A 18 0.62 9.78 9.09
N TYR A 19 1.61 8.89 9.02
CA TYR A 19 2.27 8.52 7.77
C TYR A 19 2.06 7.03 7.50
N LEU A 20 1.67 6.71 6.27
CA LEU A 20 1.47 5.36 5.79
C LEU A 20 2.32 5.14 4.54
N TRP A 21 3.22 4.16 4.60
CA TRP A 21 3.95 3.61 3.45
C TRP A 21 3.61 2.12 3.39
N ASP A 22 3.11 1.63 2.26
CA ASP A 22 2.73 0.22 2.13
C ASP A 22 2.65 -0.23 0.65
N VAL A 23 2.54 -1.54 0.42
CA VAL A 23 2.20 -2.12 -0.89
C VAL A 23 0.73 -1.82 -1.19
N ILE A 24 0.51 -0.78 -1.97
CA ILE A 24 -0.81 -0.28 -2.36
C ILE A 24 -0.74 0.07 -3.83
N PHE A 25 -1.63 -0.52 -4.62
CA PHE A 25 -1.62 -0.41 -6.08
C PHE A 25 -2.16 0.94 -6.53
N SER A 26 -1.33 1.70 -7.25
CA SER A 26 -1.70 3.00 -7.82
C SER A 26 -2.12 2.93 -9.29
N PHE A 27 -2.16 1.71 -9.86
CA PHE A 27 -2.61 1.44 -11.23
C PHE A 27 -4.07 0.99 -11.25
N GLU A 28 -4.70 1.04 -12.42
CA GLU A 28 -6.06 0.56 -12.64
C GLU A 28 -6.13 -0.98 -12.62
N PRO A 29 -7.21 -1.60 -12.09
CA PRO A 29 -7.34 -3.06 -12.03
C PRO A 29 -7.19 -3.76 -13.38
N SER A 30 -7.57 -3.11 -14.48
CA SER A 30 -7.40 -3.64 -15.84
C SER A 30 -5.94 -3.83 -16.26
N SER A 31 -5.00 -3.15 -15.59
CA SER A 31 -3.57 -3.20 -15.87
C SER A 31 -2.79 -4.01 -14.82
N ALA A 32 -3.49 -4.73 -13.93
CA ALA A 32 -2.89 -5.40 -12.80
C ALA A 32 -1.86 -6.45 -13.21
N GLU A 33 -2.19 -7.31 -14.17
CA GLU A 33 -1.28 -8.36 -14.65
C GLU A 33 0.07 -7.79 -15.09
N THR A 34 0.06 -6.75 -15.93
CA THR A 34 1.26 -6.09 -16.43
C THR A 34 2.14 -5.54 -15.30
N HIS A 35 1.54 -4.79 -14.37
CA HIS A 35 2.29 -4.17 -13.28
C HIS A 35 2.81 -5.17 -12.26
N LEU A 36 2.01 -6.19 -11.92
CA LEU A 36 2.42 -7.24 -10.99
C LEU A 36 3.53 -8.10 -11.60
N GLN A 37 3.42 -8.47 -12.88
CA GLN A 37 4.46 -9.23 -13.56
C GLN A 37 5.77 -8.43 -13.65
N GLN A 38 5.70 -7.13 -13.94
CA GLN A 38 6.88 -6.26 -13.91
C GLN A 38 7.50 -6.22 -12.51
N TRP A 39 6.68 -6.13 -11.46
CA TRP A 39 7.17 -6.12 -10.09
C TRP A 39 7.84 -7.44 -9.70
N ILE A 40 7.22 -8.58 -9.99
CA ILE A 40 7.77 -9.93 -9.78
C ILE A 40 9.13 -10.07 -10.47
N ASN A 41 9.23 -9.66 -11.75
CA ASN A 41 10.46 -9.75 -12.52
C ASN A 41 11.59 -8.86 -11.97
N THR A 42 11.25 -7.77 -11.27
CA THR A 42 12.24 -6.84 -10.70
C THR A 42 12.63 -7.21 -9.27
N ALA A 43 11.72 -7.83 -8.51
CA ALA A 43 11.90 -8.12 -7.09
C ALA A 43 12.43 -9.54 -6.81
N GLY A 44 12.09 -10.52 -7.66
CA GLY A 44 12.55 -11.89 -7.52
C GLY A 44 14.06 -12.02 -7.74
N ARG A 45 14.73 -12.75 -6.84
CA ARG A 45 16.16 -13.06 -6.97
C ARG A 45 16.39 -14.40 -7.66
N PRO A 46 17.60 -14.65 -8.20
CA PRO A 46 18.00 -15.98 -8.66
C PRO A 46 17.89 -17.04 -7.56
N ASP A 47 17.75 -18.30 -7.98
CA ASP A 47 17.68 -19.44 -7.06
C ASP A 47 18.93 -19.51 -6.18
N GLY A 48 18.72 -19.66 -4.87
CA GLY A 48 19.79 -19.71 -3.88
C GLY A 48 20.28 -18.35 -3.37
N GLU A 49 19.79 -17.22 -3.91
CA GLU A 49 20.19 -15.86 -3.49
C GLU A 49 19.15 -15.13 -2.60
N GLY A 50 18.20 -15.89 -2.07
CA GLY A 50 17.16 -15.40 -1.16
C GLY A 50 15.77 -15.63 -1.74
N PHE A 51 14.92 -14.61 -1.65
CA PHE A 51 13.52 -14.71 -2.04
C PHE A 51 13.40 -14.82 -3.57
N THR A 52 13.05 -16.03 -4.02
CA THR A 52 13.05 -16.35 -5.45
C THR A 52 11.88 -15.67 -6.15
N ARG A 53 11.90 -15.69 -7.48
CA ARG A 53 10.73 -15.28 -8.28
C ARG A 53 9.47 -16.05 -7.90
N ALA A 54 9.57 -17.36 -7.68
CA ALA A 54 8.43 -18.21 -7.32
C ALA A 54 7.88 -17.87 -5.92
N ASP A 55 8.77 -17.62 -4.96
CA ASP A 55 8.37 -17.17 -3.61
C ASP A 55 7.64 -15.83 -3.68
N PHE A 56 8.11 -14.91 -4.54
CA PHE A 56 7.49 -13.61 -4.74
C PHE A 56 6.13 -13.70 -5.44
N GLU A 57 5.97 -14.60 -6.40
CA GLU A 57 4.67 -14.87 -7.01
C GLU A 57 3.66 -15.44 -6.01
N ALA A 58 4.09 -16.34 -5.13
CA ALA A 58 3.24 -16.87 -4.07
C ALA A 58 2.83 -15.76 -3.09
N HIS A 59 3.79 -14.95 -2.64
CA HIS A 59 3.55 -13.83 -1.74
C HIS A 59 2.56 -12.81 -2.30
N VAL A 60 2.76 -12.34 -3.54
CA VAL A 60 1.83 -11.39 -4.19
C VAL A 60 0.41 -11.95 -4.27
N ARG A 61 0.28 -13.26 -4.48
CA ARG A 61 -1.02 -13.95 -4.55
C ARG A 61 -1.70 -14.05 -3.18
N GLU A 62 -0.94 -14.21 -2.11
CA GLU A 62 -1.44 -14.48 -0.76
C GLU A 62 -1.71 -13.20 0.05
N GLU A 63 -1.03 -12.09 -0.24
CA GLU A 63 -1.13 -10.87 0.57
C GLU A 63 -2.36 -9.99 0.28
N PHE A 64 -3.09 -10.26 -0.81
CA PHE A 64 -4.31 -9.54 -1.20
C PHE A 64 -4.23 -8.01 -1.02
N SER A 65 -3.12 -7.40 -1.46
CA SER A 65 -2.91 -5.95 -1.39
C SER A 65 -4.02 -5.19 -2.14
N THR A 66 -4.23 -3.93 -1.76
CA THR A 66 -5.40 -3.15 -2.22
C THR A 66 -5.00 -1.91 -3.02
N TYR A 67 -6.00 -1.20 -3.56
CA TYR A 67 -5.79 -0.05 -4.43
C TYR A 67 -5.83 1.28 -3.66
N THR A 68 -5.13 2.28 -4.18
CA THR A 68 -5.03 3.62 -3.57
C THR A 68 -6.41 4.24 -3.31
N TRP A 69 -7.35 4.14 -4.25
CA TRP A 69 -8.70 4.69 -4.08
C TRP A 69 -9.48 4.05 -2.91
N ILE A 70 -9.23 2.76 -2.62
CA ILE A 70 -9.78 2.09 -1.44
C ILE A 70 -9.15 2.67 -0.17
N VAL A 71 -7.82 2.76 -0.12
CA VAL A 71 -7.08 3.26 1.04
C VAL A 71 -7.42 4.71 1.34
N GLU A 72 -7.50 5.57 0.32
CA GLU A 72 -7.93 6.96 0.47
C GLU A 72 -9.32 7.06 1.08
N GLY A 73 -10.24 6.20 0.61
CA GLY A 73 -11.56 6.07 1.18
C GLY A 73 -11.54 5.63 2.65
N MET A 74 -10.66 4.69 3.02
CA MET A 74 -10.51 4.20 4.39
C MET A 74 -9.89 5.26 5.31
N LEU A 75 -8.84 5.95 4.88
CA LEU A 75 -8.18 7.03 5.61
C LEU A 75 -9.16 8.16 5.92
N ARG A 76 -9.90 8.61 4.90
CA ARG A 76 -10.95 9.63 5.07
C ARG A 76 -12.02 9.17 6.06
N ARG A 77 -12.51 7.93 5.96
CA ARG A 77 -13.53 7.41 6.90
C ARG A 77 -12.99 7.21 8.32
N ALA A 78 -11.70 6.96 8.49
CA ALA A 78 -11.07 6.79 9.79
C ALA A 78 -10.83 8.12 10.53
N GLY A 79 -11.06 9.27 9.90
CA GLY A 79 -10.87 10.58 10.56
C GLY A 79 -9.57 11.29 10.18
N PHE A 80 -8.97 10.93 9.03
CA PHE A 80 -7.78 11.59 8.50
C PHE A 80 -8.10 12.48 7.30
N ASP A 81 -7.39 13.60 7.22
CA ASP A 81 -7.24 14.39 6.02
C ASP A 81 -5.91 14.05 5.35
N ILE A 82 -5.95 13.79 4.05
CA ILE A 82 -4.76 13.44 3.26
C ILE A 82 -4.10 14.75 2.83
N VAL A 83 -2.89 15.02 3.32
CA VAL A 83 -2.11 16.21 3.00
C VAL A 83 -1.34 16.02 1.70
N SER A 84 -0.71 14.87 1.55
CA SER A 84 -0.01 14.50 0.32
C SER A 84 0.00 12.99 0.12
N ARG A 85 0.21 12.61 -1.13
CA ARG A 85 0.37 11.22 -1.57
C ARG A 85 1.49 11.13 -2.59
N ALA A 86 2.25 10.05 -2.54
CA ALA A 86 3.28 9.74 -3.54
C ALA A 86 3.20 8.27 -3.94
N PHE A 87 3.61 7.97 -5.17
CA PHE A 87 3.61 6.61 -5.71
C PHE A 87 4.98 6.31 -6.32
N PRO A 88 6.01 6.05 -5.48
CA PRO A 88 7.38 5.82 -5.94
C PRO A 88 7.50 4.62 -6.90
N ARG A 89 6.56 3.67 -6.77
CA ARG A 89 6.35 2.55 -7.70
C ARG A 89 4.86 2.36 -7.88
N ALA A 90 4.46 1.76 -9.00
CA ALA A 90 3.04 1.45 -9.23
C ALA A 90 2.44 0.51 -8.16
N THR A 91 3.30 -0.22 -7.44
CA THR A 91 2.92 -1.18 -6.38
C THR A 91 3.05 -0.61 -4.96
N HIS A 92 3.57 0.61 -4.79
CA HIS A 92 3.82 1.19 -3.47
C HIS A 92 3.22 2.59 -3.38
N ALA A 93 2.58 2.88 -2.25
CA ALA A 93 2.03 4.21 -2.01
C ALA A 93 2.46 4.77 -0.66
N GLU A 94 2.59 6.09 -0.65
CA GLU A 94 2.80 6.91 0.52
C GLU A 94 1.60 7.82 0.74
N PHE A 95 1.18 7.96 2.00
CA PHE A 95 0.17 8.93 2.42
C PHE A 95 0.65 9.69 3.66
N CYS A 96 0.79 11.00 3.54
CA CYS A 96 0.94 11.90 4.67
C CYS A 96 -0.43 12.45 5.05
N CYS A 97 -0.84 12.23 6.28
CA CYS A 97 -2.17 12.59 6.77
C CYS A 97 -2.11 13.46 8.02
N ARG A 98 -3.17 14.22 8.25
CA ARG A 98 -3.47 14.89 9.52
C ARG A 98 -4.72 14.31 10.13
N ARG A 99 -4.69 14.10 11.44
CA ARG A 99 -5.87 13.71 12.20
C ARG A 99 -6.84 14.90 12.26
N ARG A 100 -8.10 14.68 11.88
CA ARG A 100 -9.18 15.67 12.06
C ARG A 100 -9.52 15.93 13.52
#